data_AF-C6LEX5-F1
#
_entry.id   AF-C6LEX5-F1
#
_cell.length_a   1.000
_cell.length_b   1.000
_cell.length_c   1.000
_cell.angle_alpha   90.00
_cell.angle_beta   90.00
_cell.angle_gamma   90.00
#
_symmetry.space_group_name_H-M   'P 1'
#
loop_
_entity.id
_entity.type
_entity.pdbx_description
1 polymer ?
#
loop_
_entity_poly.entity_id
_entity_poly.type
_entity_poly.pdbx_seq_one_letter_code
_entity_poly.pdbx_strand_id
1 'polypeptide(L)'
;MEAKDLRAIIEQVLQEMNVSPADMKEDAPAAEAAASAPAPAAEGGLKIPKKGVALEPSVIEDGCLEDITEIDIRTQYLVENPQNKEAYAEQKYAAPCRLGIGKAGARYRTLPQLEFRAAHSAAQDAVFNDVDEDFVKDQGLFIVQTQCDSKDTYLTRPDLGRKLSAEAVETIKEKCKKNPTVQIYVSDGLSSAAVAANIGDLLPAIMQGLESYRIDVGTPFFVKYGRVGVEDEISELLGADVVCVLIGERPGLITATSMSAYIAYKATVGMPEARRTVVSNIHSAGTIPAEAGAHIAEIIKIMLERKVSGTELKL
;
A
#
# COMPACT_ATOMS: atom_id res chain seq x y z
N MET A 1 -7.75 -25.02 4.59
CA MET A 1 -9.12 -25.47 4.32
C MET A 1 -9.09 -26.13 2.95
N GLU A 2 -9.35 -27.44 2.87
CA GLU A 2 -9.22 -28.16 1.60
C GLU A 2 -10.40 -27.83 0.68
N ALA A 3 -10.20 -27.89 -0.65
CA ALA A 3 -11.23 -27.56 -1.65
C ALA A 3 -12.55 -28.34 -1.48
N LYS A 4 -12.49 -29.52 -0.84
CA LYS A 4 -13.66 -30.33 -0.49
C LYS A 4 -14.52 -29.71 0.62
N ASP A 5 -13.92 -29.03 1.58
CA ASP A 5 -14.63 -28.38 2.69
C ASP A 5 -15.40 -27.15 2.21
N LEU A 6 -14.81 -26.40 1.27
CA LEU A 6 -15.44 -25.20 0.69
C LEU A 6 -16.69 -25.58 -0.12
N ARG A 7 -16.62 -26.70 -0.86
CA ARG A 7 -17.73 -27.19 -1.68
C ARG A 7 -18.93 -27.61 -0.82
N ALA A 8 -18.67 -28.29 0.30
CA ALA A 8 -19.72 -28.68 1.25
C ALA A 8 -20.41 -27.46 1.88
N ILE A 9 -19.66 -26.40 2.20
CA ILE A 9 -20.22 -25.15 2.73
C ILE A 9 -21.09 -24.44 1.69
N ILE A 10 -20.63 -24.40 0.43
CA ILE A 10 -21.41 -23.81 -0.68
C ILE A 10 -22.72 -24.57 -0.90
N GLU A 11 -22.69 -25.90 -0.90
CA GLU A 11 -23.89 -26.74 -1.03
C GLU A 11 -24.89 -26.52 0.10
N GLN A 12 -24.40 -26.36 1.34
CA GLN A 12 -25.24 -26.10 2.51
C GLN A 12 -25.92 -24.73 2.43
N VAL A 13 -25.19 -23.69 1.99
CA VAL A 13 -25.75 -22.34 1.79
C VAL A 13 -26.79 -22.33 0.65
N LEU A 14 -26.56 -23.07 -0.42
CA LEU A 14 -27.51 -23.18 -1.54
C LEU A 14 -28.80 -23.93 -1.15
N GLN A 15 -28.70 -24.93 -0.27
CA GLN A 15 -29.88 -25.60 0.30
C GLN A 15 -30.70 -24.68 1.20
N GLU A 16 -30.06 -23.84 2.02
CA GLU A 16 -30.77 -22.82 2.83
C GLU A 16 -31.50 -21.78 1.97
N MET A 17 -31.07 -21.59 0.73
CA MET A 17 -31.69 -20.69 -0.26
C MET A 17 -32.83 -21.35 -1.09
N ASN A 18 -33.20 -22.61 -0.78
CA ASN A 18 -34.32 -23.34 -1.39
C ASN A 18 -34.21 -23.59 -2.91
N VAL A 19 -33.00 -23.85 -3.40
CA VAL A 19 -32.74 -24.30 -4.79
C VAL A 19 -32.54 -25.82 -4.77
N SER A 20 -33.41 -26.58 -5.44
CA SER A 20 -33.40 -28.05 -5.38
C SER A 20 -32.47 -28.68 -6.43
N PRO A 21 -31.77 -29.80 -6.13
CA PRO A 21 -30.86 -30.48 -7.08
C PRO A 21 -31.56 -31.24 -8.23
N ALA A 22 -32.88 -31.11 -8.39
CA ALA A 22 -33.68 -31.99 -9.25
C ALA A 22 -33.64 -31.63 -10.75
N ASP A 23 -32.93 -30.58 -11.14
CA ASP A 23 -32.87 -30.11 -12.53
C ASP A 23 -31.68 -30.67 -13.34
N MET A 24 -30.88 -31.58 -12.79
CA MET A 24 -29.82 -32.27 -13.52
C MET A 24 -30.20 -33.71 -13.85
N LYS A 25 -30.70 -33.92 -15.06
CA LYS A 25 -30.61 -35.23 -15.73
C LYS A 25 -29.72 -35.10 -16.96
N GLU A 26 -28.68 -35.93 -16.95
CA GLU A 26 -27.81 -36.26 -18.08
C GLU A 26 -28.62 -36.76 -19.28
N ASP A 27 -28.37 -36.18 -20.44
CA ASP A 27 -28.32 -36.91 -21.71
C ASP A 27 -27.53 -36.06 -22.72
N ALA A 28 -26.29 -36.49 -22.99
CA ALA A 28 -25.52 -36.02 -24.14
C ALA A 28 -25.97 -36.77 -25.40
N PRO A 29 -25.95 -36.10 -26.57
CA PRO A 29 -24.91 -36.50 -27.52
C PRO A 29 -24.21 -35.33 -28.20
N ALA A 30 -22.99 -35.61 -28.64
CA ALA A 30 -22.08 -34.72 -29.34
C ALA A 30 -22.67 -34.12 -30.62
N ALA A 31 -22.45 -32.81 -30.84
CA ALA A 31 -22.50 -32.19 -32.16
C ALA A 31 -21.63 -30.92 -32.21
N GLU A 32 -21.12 -30.66 -33.41
CA GLU A 32 -19.92 -29.91 -33.76
C GLU A 32 -19.98 -28.39 -33.53
N ALA A 33 -18.78 -27.82 -33.39
CA ALA A 33 -18.52 -26.40 -33.33
C ALA A 33 -18.92 -25.67 -34.63
N ALA A 34 -19.73 -24.62 -34.49
CA ALA A 34 -19.80 -23.53 -35.46
C ALA A 34 -19.99 -22.21 -34.70
N ALA A 35 -18.92 -21.42 -34.62
CA ALA A 35 -18.96 -20.06 -34.12
C ALA A 35 -19.82 -19.19 -35.06
N SER A 36 -20.82 -18.50 -34.51
CA SER A 36 -21.48 -17.39 -35.21
C SER A 36 -21.39 -16.13 -34.35
N ALA A 37 -20.93 -15.04 -34.97
CA ALA A 37 -20.75 -13.74 -34.35
C ALA A 37 -22.10 -13.09 -33.98
N PRO A 38 -22.19 -12.29 -32.91
CA PRO A 38 -23.44 -11.64 -32.56
C PRO A 38 -23.77 -10.47 -33.51
N ALA A 39 -25.03 -10.43 -33.94
CA ALA A 39 -25.65 -9.40 -34.76
C ALA A 39 -25.90 -8.09 -33.96
N PRO A 40 -26.11 -6.93 -34.63
CA PRO A 40 -26.07 -5.62 -33.97
C PRO A 40 -27.32 -5.36 -33.12
N ALA A 41 -27.12 -4.60 -32.05
CA ALA A 41 -28.12 -4.28 -31.04
C ALA A 41 -29.32 -3.52 -31.62
N ALA A 42 -30.52 -4.05 -31.38
CA ALA A 42 -31.77 -3.34 -31.60
C ALA A 42 -32.13 -2.49 -30.36
N GLU A 43 -32.65 -1.29 -30.64
CA GLU A 43 -33.17 -0.32 -29.70
C GLU A 43 -34.24 -0.91 -28.76
N GLY A 44 -34.12 -0.66 -27.46
CA GLY A 44 -35.18 -1.02 -26.51
C GLY A 44 -34.79 -0.75 -25.07
N GLY A 45 -35.41 0.26 -24.46
CA GLY A 45 -35.19 0.61 -23.06
C GLY A 45 -35.39 -0.55 -22.08
N LEU A 46 -34.69 -0.48 -20.95
CA LEU A 46 -34.77 -1.43 -19.84
C LEU A 46 -36.22 -1.62 -19.38
N LYS A 47 -36.83 -2.74 -19.79
CA LYS A 47 -38.10 -3.21 -19.26
C LYS A 47 -37.83 -3.95 -17.95
N ILE A 48 -38.23 -3.37 -16.82
CA ILE A 48 -38.27 -4.08 -15.54
C ILE A 48 -39.27 -5.24 -15.70
N PRO A 49 -38.86 -6.50 -15.47
CA PRO A 49 -39.73 -7.65 -15.70
C PRO A 49 -40.93 -7.60 -14.74
N LYS A 50 -42.15 -7.71 -15.29
CA LYS A 50 -43.37 -7.85 -14.49
C LYS A 50 -43.31 -9.18 -13.73
N LYS A 51 -43.90 -9.21 -12.53
CA LYS A 51 -44.04 -10.40 -11.68
C LYS A 51 -44.57 -11.58 -12.53
N GLY A 52 -43.72 -12.61 -12.75
CA GLY A 52 -44.04 -13.77 -13.59
C GLY A 52 -43.23 -13.94 -14.89
N VAL A 53 -42.16 -13.16 -15.11
CA VAL A 53 -41.19 -13.50 -16.17
C VAL A 53 -40.43 -14.75 -15.75
N ALA A 54 -40.56 -15.82 -16.54
CA ALA A 54 -39.69 -16.98 -16.43
C ALA A 54 -38.25 -16.50 -16.63
N LEU A 55 -37.47 -16.48 -15.54
CA LEU A 55 -36.03 -16.27 -15.63
C LEU A 55 -35.49 -17.41 -16.49
N GLU A 56 -34.62 -17.10 -17.44
CA GLU A 56 -33.90 -18.16 -18.14
C GLU A 56 -33.25 -19.06 -17.10
N PRO A 57 -33.29 -20.40 -17.30
CA PRO A 57 -32.73 -21.33 -16.33
C PRO A 57 -31.27 -20.95 -16.09
N SER A 58 -30.91 -20.81 -14.83
CA SER A 58 -29.52 -20.53 -14.43
C SER A 58 -28.65 -21.68 -14.92
N VAL A 59 -27.86 -21.43 -15.98
CA VAL A 59 -26.86 -22.36 -16.46
C VAL A 59 -25.72 -22.35 -15.43
N ILE A 60 -25.52 -23.48 -14.76
CA ILE A 60 -24.35 -23.69 -13.91
C ILE A 60 -23.21 -24.06 -14.85
N GLU A 61 -22.35 -23.10 -15.13
CA GLU A 61 -21.14 -23.33 -15.92
C GLU A 61 -20.01 -23.79 -15.00
N ASP A 62 -19.31 -24.88 -15.37
CA ASP A 62 -18.07 -25.27 -14.73
C ASP A 62 -16.95 -24.32 -15.19
N GLY A 63 -16.61 -23.34 -14.36
CA GLY A 63 -15.56 -22.37 -14.63
C GLY A 63 -15.18 -21.54 -13.41
N CYS A 64 -13.99 -20.93 -13.44
CA CYS A 64 -13.60 -19.88 -12.49
C CYS A 64 -13.85 -18.51 -13.14
N LEU A 65 -14.40 -17.58 -12.37
CA LEU A 65 -14.44 -16.17 -12.77
C LEU A 65 -13.01 -15.65 -12.89
N GLU A 66 -12.74 -14.82 -13.89
CA GLU A 66 -11.48 -14.11 -14.01
C GLU A 66 -11.22 -13.28 -12.74
N ASP A 67 -9.99 -13.33 -12.22
CA ASP A 67 -9.62 -12.53 -11.06
C ASP A 67 -9.50 -11.06 -11.46
N ILE A 68 -10.49 -10.27 -11.04
CA ILE A 68 -10.54 -8.84 -11.29
C ILE A 68 -9.37 -8.06 -10.67
N THR A 69 -8.60 -8.68 -9.77
CA THR A 69 -7.41 -8.08 -9.15
C THR A 69 -6.15 -8.25 -10.00
N GLU A 70 -6.14 -9.20 -10.94
CA GLU A 70 -5.00 -9.44 -11.85
C GLU A 70 -5.03 -8.56 -13.11
N ILE A 71 -6.13 -7.83 -13.33
CA ILE A 71 -6.28 -6.93 -14.48
C ILE A 71 -5.26 -5.78 -14.38
N ASP A 72 -4.34 -5.71 -15.34
CA ASP A 72 -3.45 -4.54 -15.46
C ASP A 72 -4.28 -3.32 -15.87
N ILE A 73 -4.55 -2.47 -14.88
CA ILE A 73 -5.31 -1.25 -15.09
C ILE A 73 -4.69 -0.34 -16.13
N ARG A 74 -3.40 -0.44 -16.47
CA ARG A 74 -2.76 0.42 -17.50
C ARG A 74 -3.13 0.00 -18.91
N THR A 75 -3.47 -1.27 -19.14
CA THR A 75 -3.80 -1.80 -20.46
C THR A 75 -5.31 -1.91 -20.68
N GLN A 76 -6.11 -1.97 -19.62
CA GLN A 76 -7.57 -2.07 -19.69
C GLN A 76 -8.19 -0.90 -20.48
N TYR A 77 -9.05 -1.15 -21.47
CA TYR A 77 -9.74 -0.08 -22.21
C TYR A 77 -11.20 -0.42 -22.48
N LEU A 78 -12.11 0.29 -21.83
CA LEU A 78 -13.55 0.01 -21.78
C LEU A 78 -14.42 1.15 -22.37
N VAL A 79 -13.81 2.15 -23.01
CA VAL A 79 -14.55 3.25 -23.66
C VAL A 79 -15.22 2.75 -24.94
N GLU A 80 -16.52 2.98 -25.04
CA GLU A 80 -17.32 2.67 -26.22
C GLU A 80 -17.23 3.82 -27.24
N ASN A 81 -17.07 3.48 -28.52
CA ASN A 81 -16.98 4.43 -29.64
C ASN A 81 -15.96 5.59 -29.44
N PRO A 82 -14.69 5.29 -29.14
CA PRO A 82 -13.68 6.33 -28.94
C PRO A 82 -13.38 7.09 -30.23
N GLN A 83 -13.24 8.42 -30.14
CA GLN A 83 -12.85 9.27 -31.28
C GLN A 83 -11.44 8.95 -31.77
N ASN A 84 -10.50 8.71 -30.85
CA ASN A 84 -9.16 8.26 -31.14
C ASN A 84 -8.70 7.28 -30.06
N LYS A 85 -8.86 5.98 -30.34
CA LYS A 85 -8.55 4.91 -29.38
C LYS A 85 -7.05 4.84 -29.06
N GLU A 86 -6.23 4.93 -30.10
CA GLU A 86 -4.78 4.74 -30.03
C GLU A 86 -4.12 5.80 -29.17
N ALA A 87 -4.41 7.08 -29.44
CA ALA A 87 -3.86 8.19 -28.66
C ALA A 87 -4.26 8.13 -27.18
N TYR A 88 -5.50 7.70 -26.88
CA TYR A 88 -5.92 7.56 -25.48
C TYR A 88 -5.28 6.35 -24.80
N ALA A 89 -5.14 5.22 -25.51
CA ALA A 89 -4.47 4.04 -24.97
C ALA A 89 -3.00 4.33 -24.63
N GLU A 90 -2.30 5.10 -25.46
CA GLU A 90 -0.92 5.53 -25.19
C GLU A 90 -0.80 6.36 -23.90
N GLN A 91 -1.64 7.40 -23.76
CA GLN A 91 -1.66 8.23 -22.54
C GLN A 91 -2.02 7.41 -21.31
N LYS A 92 -2.93 6.44 -21.46
CA LYS A 92 -3.33 5.57 -20.38
C LYS A 92 -2.19 4.67 -19.91
N TYR A 93 -1.42 4.10 -20.84
CA TYR A 93 -0.31 3.22 -20.50
C TYR A 93 0.77 3.96 -19.69
N ALA A 94 0.95 5.26 -19.96
CA ALA A 94 1.92 6.11 -19.28
C ALA A 94 1.53 6.52 -17.84
N ALA A 95 0.28 6.31 -17.42
CA ALA A 95 -0.21 6.74 -16.11
C ALA A 95 -0.81 5.57 -15.32
N PRO A 96 -0.42 5.34 -14.05
CA PRO A 96 -1.02 4.32 -13.20
C PRO A 96 -2.40 4.78 -12.66
N CYS A 97 -3.25 5.30 -13.53
CA CYS A 97 -4.57 5.83 -13.21
C CYS A 97 -5.66 4.97 -13.87
N ARG A 98 -6.83 4.91 -13.21
CA ARG A 98 -8.04 4.22 -13.72
C ARG A 98 -8.73 5.03 -14.84
N LEU A 99 -7.98 5.37 -15.89
CA LEU A 99 -8.45 5.99 -17.12
C LEU A 99 -9.09 4.94 -18.04
N GLY A 100 -9.87 5.36 -19.03
CA GLY A 100 -10.39 4.45 -20.05
C GLY A 100 -11.46 3.46 -19.55
N ILE A 101 -12.01 3.64 -18.34
CA ILE A 101 -12.97 2.71 -17.71
C ILE A 101 -14.40 2.77 -18.29
N GLY A 102 -14.63 3.63 -19.28
CA GLY A 102 -15.95 3.83 -19.88
C GLY A 102 -16.99 4.41 -18.91
N LYS A 103 -18.27 4.33 -19.28
CA LYS A 103 -19.39 4.80 -18.44
C LYS A 103 -20.69 4.09 -18.81
N ALA A 104 -21.57 3.94 -17.84
CA ALA A 104 -22.98 3.62 -18.03
C ALA A 104 -23.81 4.86 -17.69
N GLY A 105 -24.23 5.62 -18.71
CA GLY A 105 -24.83 6.95 -18.51
C GLY A 105 -23.85 7.93 -17.87
N ALA A 106 -24.11 8.30 -16.61
CA ALA A 106 -23.26 9.15 -15.76
C ALA A 106 -22.54 8.38 -14.65
N ARG A 107 -22.58 7.04 -14.66
CA ARG A 107 -22.00 6.17 -13.63
C ARG A 107 -20.86 5.31 -14.19
N TYR A 108 -20.08 4.73 -13.28
CA TYR A 108 -19.09 3.71 -13.64
C TYR A 108 -19.78 2.47 -14.21
N ARG A 109 -19.06 1.76 -15.08
CA ARG A 109 -19.45 0.40 -15.48
C ARG A 109 -19.27 -0.56 -14.29
N THR A 110 -19.95 -1.70 -14.33
CA THR A 110 -19.93 -2.69 -13.24
C THR A 110 -18.53 -3.20 -12.93
N LEU A 111 -17.74 -3.57 -13.95
CA LEU A 111 -16.39 -4.10 -13.75
C LEU A 111 -15.45 -3.11 -13.02
N PRO A 112 -15.26 -1.86 -13.48
CA PRO A 112 -14.50 -0.85 -12.73
C PRO A 112 -15.00 -0.61 -11.30
N GLN A 113 -16.31 -0.73 -11.06
CA GLN A 113 -16.88 -0.62 -9.72
C GLN A 113 -16.49 -1.81 -8.83
N LEU A 114 -16.42 -3.03 -9.37
CA LEU A 114 -15.98 -4.22 -8.64
C LEU A 114 -14.48 -4.16 -8.34
N GLU A 115 -13.65 -3.82 -9.33
CA GLU A 115 -12.20 -3.65 -9.16
C GLU A 115 -11.87 -2.57 -8.12
N PHE A 116 -12.64 -1.48 -8.09
CA PHE A 116 -12.50 -0.45 -7.07
C PHE A 116 -12.77 -1.03 -5.67
N ARG A 117 -13.82 -1.84 -5.51
CA ARG A 117 -14.17 -2.43 -4.22
C ARG A 117 -13.14 -3.46 -3.77
N ALA A 118 -12.62 -4.28 -4.69
CA ALA A 118 -11.57 -5.25 -4.40
C ALA A 118 -10.25 -4.56 -3.98
N ALA A 119 -9.83 -3.53 -4.73
CA ALA A 119 -8.67 -2.74 -4.34
C ALA A 119 -8.88 -2.01 -3.00
N HIS A 120 -10.12 -1.56 -2.73
CA HIS A 120 -10.44 -0.90 -1.47
C HIS A 120 -10.38 -1.87 -0.28
N SER A 121 -10.86 -3.11 -0.41
CA SER A 121 -10.71 -4.10 0.67
C SER A 121 -9.25 -4.42 0.94
N ALA A 122 -8.44 -4.63 -0.11
CA ALA A 122 -7.00 -4.84 0.06
C ALA A 122 -6.30 -3.65 0.74
N ALA A 123 -6.68 -2.42 0.39
CA ALA A 123 -6.16 -1.23 1.03
C ALA A 123 -6.57 -1.11 2.51
N GLN A 124 -7.77 -1.57 2.89
CA GLN A 124 -8.20 -1.62 4.29
C GLN A 124 -7.37 -2.64 5.08
N ASP A 125 -7.20 -3.85 4.54
CA ASP A 125 -6.41 -4.90 5.21
C ASP A 125 -4.96 -4.44 5.44
N ALA A 126 -4.37 -3.75 4.47
CA ALA A 126 -3.03 -3.19 4.58
C ALA A 126 -2.84 -2.21 5.75
N VAL A 127 -3.90 -1.50 6.17
CA VAL A 127 -3.85 -0.57 7.31
C VAL A 127 -3.73 -1.32 8.65
N PHE A 128 -4.36 -2.50 8.76
CA PHE A 128 -4.44 -3.24 10.01
C PHE A 128 -3.33 -4.29 10.20
N ASN A 129 -2.59 -4.61 9.13
CA ASN A 129 -1.48 -5.55 9.22
C ASN A 129 -0.28 -4.95 9.97
N ASP A 130 0.41 -5.79 10.74
CA ASP A 130 1.69 -5.48 11.38
C ASP A 130 2.87 -5.94 10.52
N VAL A 131 4.04 -5.36 10.73
CA VAL A 131 5.29 -5.85 10.15
C VAL A 131 5.69 -7.12 10.88
N ASP A 132 6.12 -8.13 10.14
CA ASP A 132 6.70 -9.34 10.71
C ASP A 132 7.95 -8.99 11.55
N GLU A 133 7.93 -9.33 12.84
CA GLU A 133 9.03 -9.04 13.75
C GLU A 133 10.31 -9.76 13.37
N ASP A 134 10.21 -10.94 12.76
CA ASP A 134 11.39 -11.69 12.34
C ASP A 134 12.05 -11.04 11.12
N PHE A 135 11.26 -10.51 10.18
CA PHE A 135 11.78 -9.66 9.12
C PHE A 135 12.55 -8.45 9.67
N VAL A 136 12.01 -7.77 10.70
CA VAL A 136 12.68 -6.62 11.31
C VAL A 136 14.02 -7.01 11.95
N LYS A 137 14.07 -8.15 12.64
CA LYS A 137 15.31 -8.67 13.24
C LYS A 137 16.34 -9.06 12.17
N ASP A 138 15.89 -9.63 11.05
CA ASP A 138 16.76 -9.98 9.91
C ASP A 138 17.40 -8.74 9.27
N GLN A 139 16.74 -7.57 9.37
CA GLN A 139 17.35 -6.28 9.01
C GLN A 139 18.34 -5.74 10.05
N GLY A 140 18.61 -6.49 11.12
CA GLY A 140 19.50 -6.08 12.22
C GLY A 140 18.91 -5.00 13.13
N LEU A 141 17.59 -4.81 13.10
CA LEU A 141 16.90 -3.77 13.88
C LEU A 141 16.30 -4.39 15.15
N PHE A 142 16.59 -3.80 16.30
CA PHE A 142 15.82 -4.09 17.51
C PHE A 142 14.52 -3.28 17.51
N ILE A 143 13.48 -3.85 18.12
CA ILE A 143 12.14 -3.26 18.15
C ILE A 143 11.95 -2.51 19.47
N VAL A 144 11.41 -1.30 19.37
CA VAL A 144 10.83 -0.51 20.46
C VAL A 144 9.44 -0.03 20.07
N GLN A 145 8.66 0.47 21.02
CA GLN A 145 7.26 0.87 20.78
C GLN A 145 6.97 2.28 21.31
N THR A 146 6.04 2.96 20.67
CA THR A 146 5.46 4.20 21.20
C THR A 146 4.53 3.94 22.39
N GLN A 147 3.84 4.97 22.86
CA GLN A 147 2.81 4.83 23.89
C GLN A 147 1.51 4.18 23.37
N CYS A 148 1.42 3.88 22.07
CA CYS A 148 0.32 3.08 21.55
C CYS A 148 0.50 1.62 21.94
N ASP A 149 -0.54 1.00 22.50
CA ASP A 149 -0.56 -0.41 22.90
C ASP A 149 -1.10 -1.35 21.79
N SER A 150 -1.79 -0.78 20.81
CA SER A 150 -2.53 -1.49 19.77
C SER A 150 -2.67 -0.65 18.51
N LYS A 151 -3.00 -1.30 17.39
CA LYS A 151 -3.28 -0.62 16.12
C LYS A 151 -4.47 0.34 16.23
N ASP A 152 -5.51 -0.03 16.98
CA ASP A 152 -6.69 0.81 17.21
C ASP A 152 -6.33 2.11 17.94
N THR A 153 -5.55 2.01 19.03
CA THR A 153 -5.02 3.18 19.72
C THR A 153 -4.15 4.01 18.77
N TYR A 154 -3.30 3.39 17.97
CA TYR A 154 -2.43 4.09 17.03
C TYR A 154 -3.19 4.89 15.94
N LEU A 155 -4.30 4.34 15.44
CA LEU A 155 -5.15 5.00 14.44
C LEU A 155 -5.95 6.17 15.03
N THR A 156 -6.34 6.09 16.31
CA THR A 156 -7.23 7.07 16.95
C THR A 156 -6.52 8.08 17.84
N ARG A 157 -5.27 7.79 18.27
CA ARG A 157 -4.47 8.61 19.19
C ARG A 157 -3.11 8.96 18.60
N PRO A 158 -3.07 9.88 17.61
CA PRO A 158 -1.81 10.32 16.99
C PRO A 158 -0.86 10.98 17.99
N ASP A 159 -1.37 11.49 19.11
CA ASP A 159 -0.57 12.07 20.20
C ASP A 159 0.27 11.03 20.94
N LEU A 160 -0.23 9.79 21.11
CA LEU A 160 0.50 8.68 21.72
C LEU A 160 1.52 8.09 20.75
N GLY A 161 1.15 8.00 19.47
CA GLY A 161 2.07 7.54 18.42
C GLY A 161 3.22 8.51 18.14
N ARG A 162 3.22 9.70 18.74
CA ARG A 162 4.32 10.69 18.68
C ARG A 162 5.26 10.62 19.90
N LYS A 163 5.05 9.68 20.82
CA LYS A 163 5.82 9.57 22.07
C LYS A 163 6.31 8.15 22.30
N LEU A 164 7.55 7.99 22.73
CA LEU A 164 8.11 6.71 23.13
C LEU A 164 7.45 6.20 24.43
N SER A 165 7.35 4.88 24.56
CA SER A 165 7.05 4.27 25.86
C SER A 165 8.23 4.45 26.82
N ALA A 166 7.99 4.39 28.13
CA ALA A 166 9.07 4.50 29.12
C ALA A 166 10.14 3.39 28.93
N GLU A 167 9.71 2.18 28.58
CA GLU A 167 10.61 1.06 28.28
C GLU A 167 11.43 1.29 27.01
N ALA A 168 10.81 1.87 25.97
CA ALA A 168 11.50 2.23 24.73
C ALA A 168 12.60 3.27 24.99
N VAL A 169 12.32 4.28 25.80
CA VAL A 169 13.31 5.31 26.19
C VAL A 169 14.53 4.67 26.85
N GLU A 170 14.33 3.77 27.80
CA GLU A 170 15.46 3.10 28.48
C GLU A 170 16.22 2.16 27.54
N THR A 171 15.52 1.41 26.69
CA THR A 171 16.13 0.52 25.70
C THR A 171 16.99 1.29 24.69
N ILE A 172 16.50 2.44 24.21
CA ILE A 172 17.24 3.30 23.28
C ILE A 172 18.49 3.86 23.97
N LYS A 173 18.39 4.34 25.22
CA LYS A 173 19.57 4.83 25.97
C LYS A 173 20.64 3.77 26.18
N GLU A 174 20.23 2.52 26.36
CA GLU A 174 21.14 1.39 26.58
C GLU A 174 21.84 0.95 25.28
N LYS A 175 21.08 0.83 24.19
CA LYS A 175 21.57 0.21 22.94
C LYS A 175 22.14 1.18 21.91
N CYS A 176 21.77 2.46 21.97
CA CYS A 176 22.17 3.44 20.97
C CYS A 176 23.38 4.28 21.41
N LYS A 177 24.19 4.66 20.43
CA LYS A 177 25.26 5.66 20.60
C LYS A 177 24.66 7.01 21.01
N LYS A 178 25.36 7.73 21.89
CA LYS A 178 25.02 9.13 22.20
C LYS A 178 25.73 10.09 21.26
N ASN A 179 25.02 11.16 20.91
CA ASN A 179 25.41 12.23 20.00
C ASN A 179 25.91 11.75 18.62
N PRO A 180 25.17 10.85 17.92
CA PRO A 180 25.54 10.50 16.56
C PRO A 180 25.35 11.71 15.63
N THR A 181 26.12 11.80 14.55
CA THR A 181 25.87 12.82 13.53
C THR A 181 24.52 12.59 12.85
N VAL A 182 24.22 11.34 12.50
CA VAL A 182 22.93 10.96 11.90
C VAL A 182 22.31 9.80 12.67
N GLN A 183 21.05 9.92 13.06
CA GLN A 183 20.25 8.82 13.57
C GLN A 183 19.19 8.43 12.54
N ILE A 184 19.19 7.16 12.13
CA ILE A 184 18.16 6.59 11.26
C ILE A 184 17.31 5.62 12.07
N TYR A 185 16.00 5.66 11.90
CA TYR A 185 15.12 4.62 12.43
C TYR A 185 14.00 4.30 11.44
N VAL A 186 13.43 3.11 11.56
CA VAL A 186 12.34 2.63 10.72
C VAL A 186 11.06 2.60 11.55
N SER A 187 9.92 2.86 10.93
CA SER A 187 8.61 2.67 11.56
C SER A 187 7.61 2.10 10.56
N ASP A 188 6.67 1.27 11.06
CA ASP A 188 5.54 0.78 10.26
C ASP A 188 4.70 1.93 9.69
N GLY A 189 4.53 3.01 10.47
CA GLY A 189 3.69 4.11 10.05
C GLY A 189 2.26 3.65 9.80
N LEU A 190 1.70 3.96 8.64
CA LEU A 190 0.34 3.52 8.27
C LEU A 190 0.35 2.30 7.34
N SER A 191 1.52 1.80 6.93
CA SER A 191 1.62 0.64 6.06
C SER A 191 2.83 -0.23 6.36
N SER A 192 2.56 -1.39 6.97
CA SER A 192 3.56 -2.44 7.19
C SER A 192 4.07 -3.05 5.88
N ALA A 193 3.23 -3.10 4.85
CA ALA A 193 3.61 -3.59 3.52
C ALA A 193 4.70 -2.71 2.87
N ALA A 194 4.72 -1.41 3.16
CA ALA A 194 5.76 -0.51 2.68
C ALA A 194 7.12 -0.82 3.33
N VAL A 195 7.14 -1.19 4.62
CA VAL A 195 8.37 -1.60 5.31
C VAL A 195 8.93 -2.87 4.71
N ALA A 196 8.10 -3.92 4.62
CA ALA A 196 8.51 -5.22 4.09
C ALA A 196 9.02 -5.13 2.64
N ALA A 197 8.39 -4.29 1.81
CA ALA A 197 8.73 -4.18 0.39
C ALA A 197 10.01 -3.39 0.10
N ASN A 198 10.42 -2.45 0.98
CA ASN A 198 11.45 -1.46 0.62
C ASN A 198 12.67 -1.41 1.54
N ILE A 199 12.55 -1.77 2.83
CA ILE A 199 13.65 -1.54 3.79
C ILE A 199 14.90 -2.37 3.47
N GLY A 200 14.73 -3.57 2.92
CA GLY A 200 15.85 -4.44 2.54
C GLY A 200 16.82 -3.82 1.55
N ASP A 201 16.34 -2.92 0.68
CA ASP A 201 17.18 -2.20 -0.29
C ASP A 201 17.48 -0.77 0.17
N LEU A 202 16.50 -0.09 0.77
CA LEU A 202 16.59 1.32 1.12
C LEU A 202 17.60 1.59 2.23
N LEU A 203 17.51 0.85 3.35
CA LEU A 203 18.35 1.11 4.51
C LEU A 203 19.84 0.86 4.19
N PRO A 204 20.25 -0.27 3.58
CA PRO A 204 21.63 -0.48 3.19
C PRO A 204 22.17 0.59 2.24
N ALA A 205 21.36 1.05 1.27
CA ALA A 205 21.76 2.09 0.33
C ALA A 205 22.05 3.43 1.04
N ILE A 206 21.24 3.82 2.02
CA ILE A 206 21.49 5.02 2.84
C ILE A 206 22.78 4.84 3.65
N MET A 207 22.93 3.70 4.34
CA MET A 207 24.10 3.42 5.18
C MET A 207 25.39 3.47 4.38
N GLN A 208 25.42 2.85 3.19
CA GLN A 208 26.57 2.87 2.29
C GLN A 208 26.86 4.29 1.77
N GLY A 209 25.83 5.07 1.43
CA GLY A 209 25.98 6.46 1.01
C GLY A 209 26.61 7.33 2.11
N LEU A 210 26.11 7.24 3.35
CA LEU A 210 26.64 7.98 4.48
C LEU A 210 28.06 7.55 4.86
N GLU A 211 28.37 6.26 4.79
CA GLU A 211 29.73 5.74 5.00
C GLU A 211 30.71 6.32 3.97
N SER A 212 30.31 6.42 2.70
CA SER A 212 31.15 7.00 1.65
C SER A 212 31.48 8.48 1.90
N TYR A 213 30.58 9.21 2.56
CA TYR A 213 30.78 10.58 3.03
C TYR A 213 31.48 10.67 4.38
N ARG A 214 31.83 9.54 5.00
CA ARG A 214 32.44 9.44 6.34
C ARG A 214 31.60 10.11 7.42
N ILE A 215 30.28 10.02 7.30
CA ILE A 215 29.32 10.54 8.27
C ILE A 215 29.07 9.46 9.32
N ASP A 216 29.21 9.79 10.61
CA ASP A 216 28.90 8.85 11.70
C ASP A 216 27.40 8.63 11.82
N VAL A 217 27.02 7.34 11.80
CA VAL A 217 25.63 6.90 11.94
C VAL A 217 25.45 6.23 13.30
N GLY A 218 24.37 6.62 13.99
CA GLY A 218 23.87 5.98 15.20
C GLY A 218 23.41 4.55 14.95
N THR A 219 23.03 3.85 16.01
CA THR A 219 22.51 2.47 15.90
C THR A 219 21.10 2.53 15.31
N PRO A 220 20.81 1.94 14.14
CA PRO A 220 19.45 1.91 13.59
C PRO A 220 18.53 1.00 14.41
N PHE A 221 17.25 1.34 14.48
CA PHE A 221 16.24 0.55 15.19
C PHE A 221 14.85 0.72 14.56
N PHE A 222 13.90 -0.11 15.01
CA PHE A 222 12.52 -0.08 14.56
C PHE A 222 11.59 0.43 15.67
N VAL A 223 10.71 1.38 15.33
CA VAL A 223 9.68 1.92 16.22
C VAL A 223 8.31 1.45 15.75
N LYS A 224 7.70 0.55 16.52
CA LYS A 224 6.31 0.10 16.32
C LYS A 224 5.33 1.21 16.72
N TYR A 225 4.30 1.41 15.88
CA TYR A 225 3.26 2.43 16.04
C TYR A 225 3.82 3.86 16.08
N GLY A 226 4.84 4.11 15.27
CA GLY A 226 5.49 5.42 15.18
C GLY A 226 4.76 6.38 14.24
N ARG A 227 4.58 7.61 14.69
CA ARG A 227 4.33 8.78 13.84
C ARG A 227 5.64 9.52 13.60
N VAL A 228 5.67 10.35 12.56
CA VAL A 228 6.83 11.21 12.25
C VAL A 228 7.31 11.98 13.48
N GLY A 229 6.40 12.54 14.28
CA GLY A 229 6.77 13.34 15.47
C GLY A 229 7.56 12.60 16.56
N VAL A 230 7.64 11.27 16.56
CA VAL A 230 8.56 10.54 17.47
C VAL A 230 10.02 10.92 17.20
N GLU A 231 10.35 11.32 15.97
CA GLU A 231 11.72 11.68 15.58
C GLU A 231 12.29 12.84 16.42
N ASP A 232 11.42 13.74 16.88
CA ASP A 232 11.80 14.86 17.74
C ASP A 232 12.32 14.37 19.10
N GLU A 233 11.57 13.46 19.73
CA GLU A 233 11.96 12.87 21.02
C GLU A 233 13.22 12.01 20.87
N ILE A 234 13.35 11.24 19.79
CA ILE A 234 14.55 10.45 19.49
C ILE A 234 15.77 11.35 19.30
N SER A 235 15.61 12.45 18.56
CA SER A 235 16.66 13.44 18.31
C SER A 235 17.17 14.05 19.62
N GLU A 236 16.27 14.50 20.49
CA GLU A 236 16.63 15.04 21.81
C GLU A 236 17.26 13.97 22.73
N LEU A 237 16.69 12.77 22.74
CA LEU A 237 17.13 11.66 23.60
C LEU A 237 18.56 11.24 23.28
N LEU A 238 18.91 11.16 21.99
CA LEU A 238 20.23 10.72 21.54
C LEU A 238 21.17 11.88 21.26
N GLY A 239 20.68 13.12 21.16
CA GLY A 239 21.50 14.30 20.83
C GLY A 239 21.96 14.31 19.37
N ALA A 240 21.19 13.71 18.45
CA ALA A 240 21.57 13.61 17.04
C ALA A 240 21.67 15.00 16.36
N ASP A 241 22.55 15.16 15.36
CA ASP A 241 22.54 16.38 14.53
C ASP A 241 21.43 16.29 13.47
N VAL A 242 21.26 15.13 12.83
CA VAL A 242 20.18 14.84 11.90
C VAL A 242 19.45 13.57 12.34
N VAL A 243 18.13 13.61 12.31
CA VAL A 243 17.28 12.41 12.45
C VAL A 243 16.57 12.14 11.13
N CYS A 244 16.48 10.87 10.74
CA CYS A 244 15.78 10.41 9.56
C CYS A 244 14.88 9.22 9.91
N VAL A 245 13.58 9.37 9.75
CA VAL A 245 12.63 8.25 9.85
C VAL A 245 12.28 7.72 8.47
N LEU A 246 12.35 6.40 8.30
CA LEU A 246 11.81 5.67 7.16
C LEU A 246 10.46 5.09 7.59
N ILE A 247 9.36 5.60 7.03
CA ILE A 247 8.00 5.32 7.54
C ILE A 247 7.02 4.96 6.43
N GLY A 248 6.23 3.91 6.66
CA GLY A 248 5.16 3.50 5.75
C GLY A 248 4.06 4.57 5.63
N GLU A 249 3.73 4.94 4.40
CA GLU A 249 2.68 5.93 4.13
C GLU A 249 1.28 5.33 4.30
N ARG A 250 0.26 6.18 4.17
CA ARG A 250 -1.13 5.71 4.11
C ARG A 250 -1.30 4.85 2.85
N PRO A 251 -1.82 3.60 2.96
CA PRO A 251 -2.12 2.78 1.81
C PRO A 251 -3.05 3.51 0.84
N GLY A 252 -2.63 3.58 -0.42
CA GLY A 252 -3.46 4.05 -1.52
C GLY A 252 -4.30 2.91 -2.10
N LEU A 253 -5.23 3.25 -3.00
CA LEU A 253 -6.01 2.25 -3.73
C LEU A 253 -5.16 1.46 -4.74
N ILE A 254 -4.03 2.03 -5.17
CA ILE A 254 -3.15 1.45 -6.19
C ILE A 254 -2.00 0.67 -5.54
N THR A 255 -1.44 1.20 -4.46
CA THR A 255 -0.30 0.58 -3.79
C THR A 255 -0.39 0.78 -2.29
N ALA A 256 -0.07 -0.29 -1.56
CA ALA A 256 0.19 -0.26 -0.12
C ALA A 256 1.70 -0.14 0.19
N THR A 257 2.57 -0.20 -0.81
CA THR A 257 4.03 -0.31 -0.59
C THR A 257 4.76 1.04 -0.59
N SER A 258 4.04 2.16 -0.59
CA SER A 258 4.65 3.50 -0.59
C SER A 258 5.27 3.84 0.77
N MET A 259 6.54 4.23 0.76
CA MET A 259 7.28 4.70 1.94
C MET A 259 7.74 6.14 1.75
N SER A 260 7.87 6.86 2.86
CA SER A 260 8.48 8.18 2.94
C SER A 260 9.69 8.20 3.87
N ALA A 261 10.63 9.09 3.60
CA ALA A 261 11.66 9.51 4.53
C ALA A 261 11.37 10.94 5.02
N TYR A 262 11.29 11.14 6.34
CA TYR A 262 11.26 12.48 6.95
C TYR A 262 12.60 12.74 7.63
N ILE A 263 13.18 13.91 7.36
CA ILE A 263 14.56 14.24 7.73
C ILE A 263 14.59 15.62 8.37
N ALA A 264 15.20 15.74 9.55
CA ALA A 264 15.27 16.99 10.29
C ALA A 264 16.64 17.23 10.92
N TYR A 265 17.12 18.47 10.83
CA TYR A 265 18.34 18.93 11.50
C TYR A 265 17.98 19.50 12.87
N LYS A 266 18.62 18.97 13.92
CA LYS A 266 18.40 19.33 15.34
C LYS A 266 16.90 19.40 15.65
N ALA A 267 16.22 18.28 15.43
CA ALA A 267 14.80 18.14 15.73
C ALA A 267 14.58 18.24 17.24
N THR A 268 13.49 18.92 17.63
CA THR A 268 13.12 19.18 19.02
C THR A 268 11.62 19.02 19.18
N VAL A 269 11.16 18.59 20.36
CA VAL A 269 9.74 18.36 20.61
C VAL A 269 8.96 19.67 20.44
N GLY A 270 7.95 19.64 19.56
CA GLY A 270 7.16 20.83 19.23
C GLY A 270 7.69 21.64 18.06
N MET A 271 8.71 21.15 17.35
CA MET A 271 9.18 21.75 16.11
C MET A 271 8.06 21.78 15.04
N PRO A 272 7.92 22.86 14.25
CA PRO A 272 6.99 22.90 13.13
C PRO A 272 7.34 21.86 12.05
N GLU A 273 6.33 21.19 11.48
CA GLU A 273 6.53 20.20 10.41
C GLU A 273 7.25 20.78 9.17
N ALA A 274 7.11 22.09 8.93
CA ALA A 274 7.80 22.79 7.84
C ALA A 274 9.34 22.74 7.94
N ARG A 275 9.89 22.37 9.10
CA ARG A 275 11.33 22.15 9.30
C ARG A 275 11.79 20.74 8.94
N ARG A 276 10.90 19.87 8.46
CA ARG A 276 11.26 18.53 7.97
C ARG A 276 11.38 18.54 6.45
N THR A 277 12.45 17.95 5.94
CA THR A 277 12.60 17.62 4.52
C THR A 277 11.97 16.25 4.29
N VAL A 278 11.23 16.08 3.19
CA VAL A 278 10.50 14.84 2.89
C VAL A 278 10.92 14.30 1.53
N VAL A 279 11.25 13.01 1.48
CA VAL A 279 11.35 12.23 0.24
C VAL A 279 10.22 11.20 0.28
N SER A 280 9.21 11.36 -0.57
CA SER A 280 8.01 10.50 -0.57
C SER A 280 7.96 9.56 -1.77
N ASN A 281 6.95 8.68 -1.79
CA ASN A 281 6.69 7.78 -2.93
C ASN A 281 7.88 6.88 -3.26
N ILE A 282 8.54 6.38 -2.21
CA ILE A 282 9.60 5.38 -2.32
C ILE A 282 8.95 4.02 -2.47
N HIS A 283 9.00 3.46 -3.68
CA HIS A 283 8.54 2.12 -4.04
C HIS A 283 8.97 1.79 -5.48
N SER A 284 8.79 0.53 -5.91
CA SER A 284 9.19 0.03 -7.24
C SER A 284 8.59 0.76 -8.45
N ALA A 285 7.48 1.49 -8.26
CA ALA A 285 6.80 2.26 -9.30
C ALA A 285 6.88 3.79 -9.07
N GLY A 286 7.66 4.21 -8.07
CA GLY A 286 7.94 5.60 -7.73
C GLY A 286 9.45 5.83 -7.81
N THR A 287 10.04 6.45 -6.78
CA THR A 287 11.50 6.44 -6.64
C THR A 287 11.91 5.08 -6.11
N ILE A 288 12.73 4.33 -6.85
CA ILE A 288 13.11 2.98 -6.43
C ILE A 288 13.96 3.04 -5.15
N PRO A 289 13.83 2.07 -4.22
CA PRO A 289 14.47 2.11 -2.90
C PRO A 289 15.99 2.38 -2.92
N ALA A 290 16.74 1.75 -3.83
CA ALA A 290 18.18 1.94 -3.92
C ALA A 290 18.57 3.39 -4.33
N GLU A 291 17.87 3.96 -5.32
CA GLU A 291 18.09 5.35 -5.76
C GLU A 291 17.66 6.35 -4.69
N ALA A 292 16.52 6.09 -4.05
CA ALA A 292 16.03 6.89 -2.93
C ALA A 292 17.07 6.92 -1.80
N GLY A 293 17.70 5.78 -1.50
CA GLY A 293 18.72 5.70 -0.44
C GLY A 293 19.94 6.57 -0.72
N ALA A 294 20.46 6.54 -1.95
CA ALA A 294 21.55 7.42 -2.38
C ALA A 294 21.14 8.90 -2.32
N HIS A 295 19.92 9.23 -2.76
CA HIS A 295 19.40 10.59 -2.72
C HIS A 295 19.24 11.11 -1.28
N ILE A 296 18.71 10.28 -0.37
CA ILE A 296 18.57 10.61 1.05
C ILE A 296 19.93 10.87 1.69
N ALA A 297 20.95 10.04 1.39
CA ALA A 297 22.31 10.25 1.91
C ALA A 297 22.89 11.60 1.45
N GLU A 298 22.66 12.01 0.18
CA GLU A 298 23.07 13.33 -0.30
C GLU A 298 22.31 14.47 0.38
N ILE A 299 20.98 14.34 0.57
CA ILE A 299 20.20 15.33 1.31
C ILE A 299 20.73 15.51 2.72
N ILE A 300 21.04 14.41 3.42
CA ILE A 300 21.58 14.44 4.79
C ILE A 300 22.94 15.14 4.81
N LYS A 301 23.82 14.86 3.85
CA LYS A 301 25.10 15.55 3.71
C LYS A 301 24.92 17.06 3.54
N ILE A 302 24.07 17.49 2.60
CA ILE A 302 23.78 18.92 2.38
C ILE A 302 23.18 19.56 3.64
N MET A 303 22.29 18.84 4.33
CA MET A 303 21.68 19.28 5.58
C MET A 303 22.72 19.50 6.68
N LEU A 304 23.72 18.63 6.81
CA LEU A 304 24.82 18.78 7.77
C LEU A 304 25.74 19.95 7.43
N GLU A 305 26.06 20.14 6.14
CA GLU A 305 26.89 21.26 5.67
C GLU A 305 26.23 22.62 5.94
N ARG A 306 24.91 22.71 5.71
CA ARG A 306 24.16 23.96 5.82
C ARG A 306 23.49 24.18 7.17
N LYS A 307 23.37 23.14 7.99
CA LYS A 307 22.75 23.17 9.32
C LYS A 307 21.30 23.66 9.33
N VAL A 308 20.55 23.32 8.27
CA VAL A 308 19.14 23.67 8.08
C VAL A 308 18.39 22.51 7.43
N SER A 309 17.08 22.41 7.69
CA SER A 309 16.19 21.38 7.13
C SER A 309 14.83 21.96 6.76
N GLY A 310 14.02 21.20 6.02
CA GLY A 310 12.70 21.62 5.59
C GLY A 310 12.72 22.78 4.60
N THR A 311 11.82 23.74 4.76
CA THR A 311 11.64 24.85 3.80
C THR A 311 12.87 25.74 3.66
N GLU A 312 13.78 25.74 4.64
CA GLU A 312 15.03 26.50 4.60
C GLU A 312 16.14 25.77 3.81
N LEU A 313 16.02 24.45 3.65
CA LEU A 313 16.96 23.65 2.88
C LEU A 313 16.63 23.70 1.39
N LYS A 314 17.31 24.59 0.66
CA LYS A 314 17.24 24.66 -0.81
C LYS A 314 18.11 23.58 -1.44
N LEU A 315 17.49 22.48 -1.88
CA LEU A 315 18.14 21.39 -2.63
C LEU A 315 18.62 21.85 -4.00
#